data_AF-A0A1V3WE04-F1
#
_entry.id   AF-A0A1V3WE04-F1
#
_cell.length_a   1.000
_cell.length_b   1.000
_cell.length_c   1.000
_cell.angle_alpha   90.00
_cell.angle_beta   90.00
_cell.angle_gamma   90.00
#
_symmetry.space_group_name_H-M   'P 1'
#
loop_
_entity.id
_entity.type
_entity.pdbx_description
1 polymer ?
#
loop_
_entity_poly.entity_id
_entity_poly.type
_entity_poly.pdbx_seq_one_letter_code
_entity_poly.pdbx_strand_id
1 'polypeptide(L)'
;MRQHIEDLDIEEWAAITKRAAMAAVAAAEQLGMPVSEEVARVAAMSERELVEHRDRFGSAPKRPSPLMRLVQADQLRIAAERQARHAEQDKQDADAAAQMARDEAQQSARVAEQARERVRAIQTEAARKDAERAEQRLAGQQALQQLRGELDQAHADHASELAAAHEQTRAAEARAQQRATERAEERAAAQQALEELRGELERAHADHATELAAAHEQTRAAEARAQQRATERAEERAAAQQALEELRGELERAHADHATELAAARGQAEGQVAAARQAAEERVAQALADAQAATAQAHADVESIGLEADARVAAAHAHAEQQITAARQVADERVARARADAQAAVLAEPGQLGVALSLPIPTAELRAYTGPIEDALVAVREIDYLLEAGVADQQVRQPWDIERVRILVHTVQQQAWDLAEQLRGLPARFNASPQVQAADSYATAAASVYGAFLQRIAAATERLASRGDSRDTEVVEMVTAMLGDHPWRDAG
;
A
#
# COMPACT_ATOMS: atom_id res chain seq x y z
N MET A 1 -12.80 193.18 -102.25
CA MET A 1 -12.92 192.56 -103.59
C MET A 1 -12.10 191.27 -103.61
N ARG A 2 -12.73 190.12 -103.44
CA ARG A 2 -12.19 188.83 -103.90
C ARG A 2 -13.32 188.18 -104.70
N GLN A 3 -13.33 188.54 -105.97
CA GLN A 3 -14.13 187.88 -107.00
C GLN A 3 -13.81 186.39 -106.99
N HIS A 4 -14.82 185.58 -107.29
CA HIS A 4 -14.81 184.13 -107.19
C HIS A 4 -13.58 183.51 -107.87
N ILE A 5 -12.71 182.90 -107.06
CA ILE A 5 -11.56 182.10 -107.55
C ILE A 5 -12.06 180.84 -108.28
N GLU A 6 -13.31 180.45 -108.05
CA GLU A 6 -13.95 179.25 -108.60
C GLU A 6 -14.35 179.40 -110.08
N ASP A 7 -14.47 180.63 -110.61
CA ASP A 7 -14.89 180.92 -112.00
C ASP A 7 -13.74 181.38 -112.92
N LEU A 8 -12.51 181.51 -112.40
CA LEU A 8 -11.35 181.92 -113.19
C LEU A 8 -10.85 180.77 -114.06
N ASP A 9 -10.57 181.08 -115.33
CA ASP A 9 -9.91 180.15 -116.24
C ASP A 9 -8.56 179.69 -115.65
N ILE A 10 -8.13 178.46 -115.96
CA ILE A 10 -7.03 177.79 -115.27
C ILE A 10 -5.71 178.56 -115.45
N GLU A 11 -5.53 179.19 -116.60
CA GLU A 11 -4.39 180.07 -116.89
C GLU A 11 -4.48 181.40 -116.12
N GLU A 12 -5.67 182.00 -116.01
CA GLU A 12 -5.89 183.22 -115.21
C GLU A 12 -5.68 182.96 -113.71
N TRP A 13 -6.13 181.81 -113.21
CA TRP A 13 -5.87 181.37 -111.84
C TRP A 13 -4.38 181.23 -111.57
N ALA A 14 -3.62 180.58 -112.47
CA ALA A 14 -2.18 180.39 -112.30
C ALA A 14 -1.43 181.74 -112.28
N ALA A 15 -1.78 182.67 -113.18
CA ALA A 15 -1.19 184.00 -113.22
C ALA A 15 -1.50 184.82 -111.97
N ILE A 16 -2.75 184.82 -111.49
CA ILE A 16 -3.14 185.54 -110.27
C ILE A 16 -2.50 184.92 -109.03
N THR A 17 -2.49 183.59 -108.93
CA THR A 17 -1.92 182.86 -107.79
C THR A 17 -0.42 183.09 -107.69
N LYS A 18 0.30 183.05 -108.81
CA LYS A 18 1.72 183.37 -108.85
C LYS A 18 1.98 184.83 -108.47
N ARG A 19 1.25 185.78 -109.04
CA ARG A 19 1.43 187.21 -108.75
C ARG A 19 1.12 187.52 -107.28
N ALA A 20 0.10 186.89 -106.70
CA ALA A 20 -0.24 187.01 -105.29
C ALA A 20 0.81 186.37 -104.38
N ALA A 21 1.35 185.20 -104.76
CA ALA A 21 2.40 184.52 -104.00
C ALA A 21 3.73 185.31 -104.04
N MET A 22 4.13 185.81 -105.22
CA MET A 22 5.31 186.69 -105.34
C MET A 22 5.13 187.99 -104.54
N ALA A 23 3.94 188.61 -104.59
CA ALA A 23 3.65 189.80 -103.79
C ALA A 23 3.66 189.50 -102.28
N ALA A 24 3.19 188.31 -101.86
CA ALA A 24 3.23 187.88 -100.47
C ALA A 24 4.66 187.62 -99.99
N VAL A 25 5.50 187.00 -100.83
CA VAL A 25 6.94 186.82 -100.55
C VAL A 25 7.64 188.17 -100.42
N ALA A 26 7.44 189.07 -101.38
CA ALA A 26 8.05 190.41 -101.35
C ALA A 26 7.59 191.24 -100.15
N ALA A 27 6.29 191.17 -99.80
CA ALA A 27 5.75 191.86 -98.62
C ALA A 27 6.31 191.28 -97.31
N ALA A 28 6.47 189.96 -97.22
CA ALA A 28 7.04 189.30 -96.06
C ALA A 28 8.54 189.58 -95.90
N GLU A 29 9.31 189.68 -97.00
CA GLU A 29 10.70 190.16 -96.99
C GLU A 29 10.81 191.60 -96.50
N GLN A 30 9.93 192.50 -96.96
CA GLN A 30 9.89 193.90 -96.50
C GLN A 30 9.54 194.04 -95.02
N LEU A 31 8.71 193.13 -94.49
CA LEU A 31 8.26 193.13 -93.10
C LEU A 31 9.14 192.29 -92.16
N GLY A 32 10.21 191.66 -92.67
CA GLY A 32 11.09 190.79 -91.89
C GLY A 32 10.40 189.56 -91.29
N MET A 33 9.28 189.11 -91.88
CA MET A 33 8.51 187.96 -91.42
C MET A 33 8.88 186.70 -92.23
N PRO A 34 9.00 185.52 -91.59
CA PRO A 34 9.27 184.29 -92.32
C PRO A 34 8.11 183.93 -93.25
N VAL A 35 8.40 183.74 -94.55
CA VAL A 35 7.43 183.28 -95.54
C VAL A 35 7.12 181.80 -95.28
N SER A 36 5.83 181.43 -95.29
CA SER A 36 5.41 180.01 -95.27
C SER A 36 6.03 179.25 -96.44
N GLU A 37 6.61 178.07 -96.17
CA GLU A 37 7.35 177.26 -97.15
C GLU A 37 6.50 176.91 -98.38
N GLU A 38 5.20 176.69 -98.18
CA GLU A 38 4.24 176.45 -99.26
C GLU A 38 4.04 177.68 -100.16
N VAL A 39 4.01 178.88 -99.58
CA VAL A 39 3.84 180.14 -100.34
C VAL A 39 5.12 180.48 -101.10
N ALA A 40 6.29 180.25 -100.50
CA ALA A 40 7.59 180.42 -101.17
C ALA A 40 7.73 179.45 -102.36
N ARG A 41 7.29 178.20 -102.20
CA ARG A 41 7.31 177.20 -103.28
C ARG A 41 6.38 177.57 -104.43
N VAL A 42 5.16 178.01 -104.13
CA VAL A 42 4.17 178.49 -105.13
C VAL A 42 4.66 179.73 -105.88
N ALA A 43 5.37 180.65 -105.21
CA ALA A 43 5.95 181.82 -105.86
C ALA A 43 7.09 181.47 -106.83
N ALA A 44 7.87 180.43 -106.53
CA ALA A 44 8.99 179.97 -107.36
C ALA A 44 8.55 179.14 -108.59
N MET A 45 7.34 178.58 -108.58
CA MET A 45 6.80 177.78 -109.68
C MET A 45 6.46 178.64 -110.90
N SER A 46 6.60 178.08 -112.10
CA SER A 46 6.05 178.64 -113.33
C SER A 46 4.52 178.51 -113.35
N GLU A 47 3.84 179.39 -114.10
CA GLU A 47 2.38 179.32 -114.22
C GLU A 47 1.94 177.96 -114.81
N ARG A 48 2.73 177.37 -115.72
CA ARG A 48 2.54 175.99 -116.20
C ARG A 48 2.66 174.94 -115.10
N GLU A 49 3.67 175.04 -114.25
CA GLU A 49 3.83 174.10 -113.12
C GLU A 49 2.70 174.24 -112.10
N LEU A 50 2.10 175.43 -111.94
CA LEU A 50 0.94 175.63 -111.07
C LEU A 50 -0.32 174.99 -111.65
N VAL A 51 -0.54 175.08 -112.96
CA VAL A 51 -1.64 174.36 -113.64
C VAL A 51 -1.42 172.85 -113.50
N GLU A 52 -0.21 172.36 -113.78
CA GLU A 52 0.10 170.94 -113.69
C GLU A 52 -0.02 170.40 -112.25
N HIS A 53 0.37 171.19 -111.25
CA HIS A 53 0.19 170.85 -109.84
C HIS A 53 -1.30 170.79 -109.46
N ARG A 54 -2.14 171.68 -109.99
CA ARG A 54 -3.59 171.63 -109.76
C ARG A 54 -4.24 170.41 -110.42
N ASP A 55 -3.81 170.03 -111.62
CA ASP A 55 -4.31 168.84 -112.31
C ASP A 55 -3.85 167.54 -111.64
N ARG A 56 -2.61 167.48 -111.13
CA ARG A 56 -2.05 166.26 -110.54
C ARG A 56 -2.61 165.94 -109.15
N PHE A 57 -3.03 166.94 -108.37
CA PHE A 57 -3.46 166.75 -106.98
C PHE A 57 -4.96 166.93 -106.73
N GLY A 58 -5.74 167.34 -107.75
CA GLY A 58 -7.20 167.44 -107.67
C GLY A 58 -7.70 168.49 -106.67
N SER A 59 -8.97 168.89 -106.80
CA SER A 59 -9.61 169.78 -105.83
C SER A 59 -9.74 169.10 -104.45
N ALA A 60 -9.34 169.79 -103.38
CA ALA A 60 -9.31 169.27 -102.00
C ALA A 60 -10.66 168.65 -101.55
N PRO A 61 -10.64 167.56 -100.75
CA PRO A 61 -11.85 166.84 -100.36
C PRO A 61 -12.80 167.72 -99.52
N LYS A 62 -14.10 167.67 -99.87
CA LYS A 62 -15.18 168.40 -99.20
C LYS A 62 -15.25 168.01 -97.72
N ARG A 63 -15.22 169.01 -96.83
CA ARG A 63 -15.39 168.81 -95.38
C ARG A 63 -16.76 168.15 -95.09
N PRO A 64 -16.80 166.98 -94.43
CA PRO A 64 -18.07 166.30 -94.15
C PRO A 64 -18.95 167.10 -93.19
N SER A 65 -20.24 167.14 -93.51
CA SER A 65 -21.29 167.80 -92.72
C SER A 65 -21.33 167.26 -91.27
N PRO A 66 -21.68 168.09 -90.25
CA PRO A 66 -21.78 167.67 -88.84
C PRO A 66 -22.59 166.38 -88.60
N LEU A 67 -23.59 166.10 -89.44
CA LEU A 67 -24.45 164.92 -89.30
C LEU A 67 -23.71 163.61 -89.66
N MET A 68 -22.79 163.64 -90.65
CA MET A 68 -21.97 162.48 -91.03
C MET A 68 -20.94 162.12 -89.95
N ARG A 69 -20.42 163.10 -89.19
CA ARG A 69 -19.53 162.82 -88.05
C ARG A 69 -20.24 162.08 -86.91
N LEU A 70 -21.53 162.37 -86.70
CA LEU A 70 -22.34 161.71 -85.67
C LEU A 70 -22.65 160.26 -86.05
N VAL A 71 -22.98 160.01 -87.33
CA VAL A 71 -23.19 158.66 -87.87
C VAL A 71 -21.88 157.85 -87.83
N GLN A 72 -20.75 158.44 -88.19
CA GLN A 72 -19.45 157.75 -88.13
C GLN A 72 -19.03 157.43 -86.69
N ALA A 73 -19.26 158.34 -85.74
CA ALA A 73 -19.02 158.08 -84.33
C ALA A 73 -19.92 156.96 -83.78
N ASP A 74 -21.18 156.90 -84.20
CA ASP A 74 -22.11 155.86 -83.78
C ASP A 74 -21.78 154.48 -84.39
N GLN A 75 -21.33 154.43 -85.65
CA GLN A 75 -20.80 153.20 -86.26
C GLN A 75 -19.56 152.68 -85.54
N LEU A 76 -18.62 153.56 -85.17
CA LEU A 76 -17.44 153.17 -84.38
C LEU A 76 -17.82 152.70 -82.97
N ARG A 77 -18.82 153.32 -82.34
CA ARG A 77 -19.37 152.87 -81.05
C ARG A 77 -19.97 151.47 -81.17
N ILE A 78 -20.81 151.20 -82.18
CA ILE A 78 -21.41 149.88 -82.39
C ILE A 78 -20.33 148.83 -82.68
N ALA A 79 -19.30 149.17 -83.48
CA ALA A 79 -18.18 148.27 -83.74
C ALA A 79 -17.39 147.96 -82.45
N ALA A 80 -17.11 148.97 -81.63
CA ALA A 80 -16.44 148.80 -80.34
C ALA A 80 -17.29 148.01 -79.34
N GLU A 81 -18.60 148.23 -79.27
CA GLU A 81 -19.53 147.46 -78.43
C GLU A 81 -19.59 145.99 -78.88
N ARG A 82 -19.61 145.72 -80.20
CA ARG A 82 -19.54 144.36 -80.73
C ARG A 82 -18.20 143.70 -80.41
N GLN A 83 -17.09 144.42 -80.57
CA GLN A 83 -15.76 143.89 -80.25
C GLN A 83 -15.59 143.63 -78.75
N ALA A 84 -16.14 144.49 -77.89
CA ALA A 84 -16.16 144.28 -76.44
C ALA A 84 -17.00 143.06 -76.05
N ARG A 85 -18.17 142.87 -76.70
CA ARG A 85 -19.00 141.67 -76.48
C ARG A 85 -18.29 140.40 -76.96
N HIS A 86 -17.63 140.43 -78.11
CA HIS A 86 -16.82 139.30 -78.58
C HIS A 86 -15.66 139.00 -77.62
N ALA A 87 -14.92 140.01 -77.16
CA ALA A 87 -13.83 139.81 -76.20
C ALA A 87 -14.32 139.28 -74.85
N GLU A 88 -15.49 139.73 -74.37
CA GLU A 88 -16.09 139.20 -73.15
C GLU A 88 -16.55 137.74 -73.34
N GLN A 89 -17.10 137.41 -74.51
CA GLN A 89 -17.47 136.04 -74.85
C GLN A 89 -16.24 135.13 -74.97
N ASP A 90 -15.18 135.57 -75.67
CA ASP A 90 -13.92 134.84 -75.78
C ASP A 90 -13.27 134.61 -74.41
N LYS A 91 -13.37 135.59 -73.50
CA LYS A 91 -12.93 135.45 -72.11
C LYS A 91 -13.76 134.40 -71.37
N GLN A 92 -15.09 134.44 -71.49
CA GLN A 92 -15.98 133.44 -70.88
C GLN A 92 -15.70 132.03 -71.43
N ASP A 93 -15.47 131.90 -72.74
CA ASP A 93 -15.12 130.64 -73.39
C ASP A 93 -13.74 130.14 -72.94
N ALA A 94 -12.75 131.04 -72.80
CA ALA A 94 -11.43 130.71 -72.27
C ALA A 94 -11.49 130.28 -70.79
N ASP A 95 -12.28 130.97 -69.96
CA ASP A 95 -12.50 130.62 -68.56
C ASP A 95 -13.23 129.27 -68.44
N ALA A 96 -14.23 129.01 -69.30
CA ALA A 96 -14.92 127.73 -69.38
C ALA A 96 -13.96 126.59 -69.79
N ALA A 97 -13.13 126.80 -70.82
CA ALA A 97 -12.13 125.83 -71.26
C ALA A 97 -11.07 125.56 -70.18
N ALA A 98 -10.61 126.61 -69.49
CA ALA A 98 -9.67 126.48 -68.37
C ALA A 98 -10.29 125.71 -67.20
N GLN A 99 -11.58 125.94 -66.90
CA GLN A 99 -12.30 125.20 -65.87
C GLN A 99 -12.47 123.73 -66.25
N MET A 100 -12.88 123.43 -67.49
CA MET A 100 -12.96 122.04 -67.99
C MET A 100 -11.61 121.33 -67.92
N ALA A 101 -10.52 121.97 -68.34
CA ALA A 101 -9.17 121.40 -68.26
C ALA A 101 -8.73 121.14 -66.81
N ARG A 102 -9.10 122.02 -65.87
CA ARG A 102 -8.84 121.81 -64.43
C ARG A 102 -9.65 120.64 -63.89
N ASP A 103 -10.93 120.55 -64.25
CA ASP A 103 -11.81 119.46 -63.81
C ASP A 103 -11.34 118.11 -64.37
N GLU A 104 -10.93 118.06 -65.64
CA GLU A 104 -10.35 116.86 -66.27
C GLU A 104 -8.99 116.48 -65.64
N ALA A 105 -8.13 117.46 -65.33
CA ALA A 105 -6.87 117.22 -64.63
C ALA A 105 -7.10 116.72 -63.20
N GLN A 106 -8.07 117.29 -62.47
CA GLN A 106 -8.47 116.82 -61.15
C GLN A 106 -9.05 115.41 -61.20
N GLN A 107 -9.90 115.12 -62.18
CA GLN A 107 -10.47 113.78 -62.39
C GLN A 107 -9.36 112.78 -62.71
N SER A 108 -8.44 113.13 -63.60
CA SER A 108 -7.28 112.29 -63.95
C SER A 108 -6.37 112.05 -62.75
N ALA A 109 -6.12 113.07 -61.93
CA ALA A 109 -5.36 112.94 -60.69
C ALA A 109 -6.05 112.00 -59.69
N ARG A 110 -7.38 112.11 -59.53
CA ARG A 110 -8.16 111.19 -58.67
C ARG A 110 -8.11 109.76 -59.18
N VAL A 111 -8.27 109.54 -60.49
CA VAL A 111 -8.17 108.21 -61.11
C VAL A 111 -6.77 107.62 -60.92
N ALA A 112 -5.73 108.43 -61.10
CA ALA A 112 -4.34 108.01 -60.89
C ALA A 112 -4.06 107.66 -59.42
N GLU A 113 -4.57 108.44 -58.46
CA GLU A 113 -4.39 108.13 -57.04
C GLU A 113 -5.16 106.87 -56.64
N GLN A 114 -6.42 106.71 -57.09
CA GLN A 114 -7.17 105.47 -56.89
C GLN A 114 -6.48 104.25 -57.52
N ALA A 115 -5.87 104.40 -58.69
CA ALA A 115 -5.09 103.33 -59.31
C ALA A 115 -3.85 102.97 -58.49
N ARG A 116 -3.14 103.98 -57.94
CA ARG A 116 -1.98 103.77 -57.05
C ARG A 116 -2.39 103.10 -55.75
N GLU A 117 -3.49 103.53 -55.13
CA GLU A 117 -4.04 102.91 -53.93
C GLU A 117 -4.41 101.44 -54.17
N ARG A 118 -5.06 101.13 -55.32
CA ARG A 118 -5.33 99.74 -55.73
C ARG A 118 -4.06 98.93 -55.89
N VAL A 119 -3.03 99.47 -56.53
CA VAL A 119 -1.73 98.79 -56.67
C VAL A 119 -1.08 98.54 -55.30
N ARG A 120 -1.10 99.52 -54.38
CA ARG A 120 -0.58 99.34 -53.02
C ARG A 120 -1.36 98.26 -52.25
N ALA A 121 -2.68 98.24 -52.39
CA ALA A 121 -3.53 97.22 -51.76
C ALA A 121 -3.21 95.82 -52.29
N ILE A 122 -3.10 95.66 -53.62
CA ILE A 122 -2.71 94.41 -54.27
C ILE A 122 -1.31 93.97 -53.85
N GLN A 123 -0.34 94.89 -53.77
CA GLN A 123 1.02 94.59 -53.32
C GLN A 123 1.05 94.13 -51.86
N THR A 124 0.27 94.77 -50.99
CA THR A 124 0.16 94.37 -49.57
C THR A 124 -0.48 92.99 -49.43
N GLU A 125 -1.54 92.73 -50.19
CA GLU A 125 -2.21 91.42 -50.19
C GLU A 125 -1.30 90.32 -50.77
N ALA A 126 -0.55 90.62 -51.83
CA ALA A 126 0.42 89.70 -52.41
C ALA A 126 1.55 89.38 -51.42
N ALA A 127 2.12 90.40 -50.78
CA ALA A 127 3.16 90.23 -49.76
C ALA A 127 2.65 89.40 -48.56
N ARG A 128 1.41 89.64 -48.12
CA ARG A 128 0.77 88.82 -47.07
C ARG A 128 0.60 87.37 -47.50
N LYS A 129 0.08 87.12 -48.71
CA LYS A 129 -0.09 85.76 -49.24
C LYS A 129 1.26 85.05 -49.44
N ASP A 130 2.31 85.77 -49.79
CA ASP A 130 3.66 85.22 -49.93
C ASP A 130 4.25 84.86 -48.56
N ALA A 131 4.03 85.69 -47.53
CA ALA A 131 4.38 85.39 -46.14
C ALA A 131 3.63 84.16 -45.60
N GLU A 132 2.30 84.10 -45.79
CA GLU A 132 1.48 82.94 -45.41
C GLU A 132 1.95 81.66 -46.11
N ARG A 133 2.27 81.73 -47.42
CA ARG A 133 2.85 80.58 -48.15
C ARG A 133 4.25 80.21 -47.65
N ALA A 134 5.06 81.16 -47.19
CA ALA A 134 6.37 80.87 -46.61
C ALA A 134 6.25 80.18 -45.25
N GLU A 135 5.35 80.65 -44.39
CA GLU A 135 5.03 80.03 -43.10
C GLU A 135 4.48 78.60 -43.29
N GLN A 136 3.56 78.39 -44.24
CA GLN A 136 3.04 77.07 -44.58
C GLN A 136 4.15 76.11 -45.05
N ARG A 137 5.10 76.58 -45.87
CA ARG A 137 6.25 75.77 -46.29
C ARG A 137 7.16 75.43 -45.11
N LEU A 138 7.42 76.38 -44.22
CA LEU A 138 8.26 76.16 -43.05
C LEU A 138 7.59 75.18 -42.07
N ALA A 139 6.29 75.33 -41.80
CA ALA A 139 5.52 74.39 -41.00
C ALA A 139 5.50 72.99 -41.63
N GLY A 140 5.31 72.90 -42.95
CA GLY A 140 5.40 71.62 -43.68
C GLY A 140 6.79 70.97 -43.59
N GLN A 141 7.86 71.76 -43.69
CA GLN A 141 9.23 71.27 -43.52
C GLN A 141 9.49 70.77 -42.09
N GLN A 142 9.02 71.50 -41.08
CA GLN A 142 9.12 71.08 -39.67
C GLN A 142 8.35 69.78 -39.41
N ALA A 143 7.13 69.65 -39.94
CA ALA A 143 6.35 68.42 -39.84
C ALA A 143 7.06 67.23 -40.50
N LEU A 144 7.65 67.42 -41.69
CA LEU A 144 8.44 66.36 -42.34
C LEU A 144 9.71 65.99 -41.56
N GLN A 145 10.37 66.95 -40.92
CA GLN A 145 11.52 66.69 -40.05
C GLN A 145 11.13 65.91 -38.80
N GLN A 146 9.99 66.26 -38.18
CA GLN A 146 9.44 65.52 -37.04
C GLN A 146 9.10 64.09 -37.43
N LEU A 147 8.36 63.88 -38.53
CA LEU A 147 8.02 62.55 -39.03
C LEU A 147 9.26 61.71 -39.36
N ARG A 148 10.31 62.34 -39.90
CA ARG A 148 11.58 61.63 -40.15
C ARG A 148 12.27 61.23 -38.85
N GLY A 149 12.29 62.11 -37.85
CA GLY A 149 12.83 61.79 -36.52
C GLY A 149 12.06 60.67 -35.83
N GLU A 150 10.72 60.70 -35.90
CA GLU A 150 9.85 59.63 -35.38
C GLU A 150 10.09 58.30 -36.11
N LEU A 151 10.26 58.33 -37.43
CA LEU A 151 10.57 57.14 -38.22
C LEU A 151 11.95 56.56 -37.88
N ASP A 152 12.96 57.43 -37.75
CA ASP A 152 14.32 57.01 -37.36
C ASP A 152 14.32 56.41 -35.94
N GLN A 153 13.55 56.99 -35.01
CA GLN A 153 13.34 56.45 -33.67
C GLN A 153 12.63 55.09 -33.72
N ALA A 154 11.53 54.97 -34.46
CA ALA A 154 10.80 53.71 -34.61
C ALA A 154 11.68 52.60 -35.23
N HIS A 155 12.56 52.95 -36.18
CA HIS A 155 13.54 52.01 -36.72
C HIS A 155 14.59 51.59 -35.68
N ALA A 156 15.08 52.53 -34.87
CA ALA A 156 16.04 52.22 -33.80
C ALA A 156 15.42 51.33 -32.70
N ASP A 157 14.17 51.61 -32.32
CA ASP A 157 13.41 50.83 -31.35
C ASP A 157 13.17 49.41 -31.90
N HIS A 158 12.67 49.29 -33.14
CA HIS A 158 12.47 47.98 -33.79
C HIS A 158 13.78 47.20 -33.95
N ALA A 159 14.90 47.86 -34.30
CA ALA A 159 16.20 47.20 -34.37
C ALA A 159 16.66 46.67 -32.99
N SER A 160 16.38 47.42 -31.92
CA SER A 160 16.67 47.01 -30.55
C SER A 160 15.80 45.83 -30.11
N GLU A 161 14.50 45.86 -30.44
CA GLU A 161 13.57 44.75 -30.19
C GLU A 161 13.98 43.48 -30.96
N LEU A 162 14.36 43.61 -32.23
CA LEU A 162 14.85 42.48 -33.04
C LEU A 162 16.13 41.89 -32.44
N ALA A 163 17.07 42.73 -31.99
CA ALA A 163 18.29 42.27 -31.33
C ALA A 163 17.97 41.53 -30.02
N ALA A 164 17.05 42.04 -29.21
CA ALA A 164 16.59 41.38 -27.98
C ALA A 164 15.90 40.05 -28.27
N ALA A 165 15.06 39.98 -29.30
CA ALA A 165 14.39 38.75 -29.73
C ALA A 165 15.42 37.70 -30.20
N HIS A 166 16.42 38.09 -31.00
CA HIS A 166 17.48 37.20 -31.43
C HIS A 166 18.33 36.68 -30.26
N GLU A 167 18.66 37.53 -29.28
CA GLU A 167 19.35 37.11 -28.05
C GLU A 167 18.51 36.10 -27.25
N GLN A 168 17.20 36.34 -27.12
CA GLN A 168 16.28 35.40 -26.45
C GLN A 168 16.21 34.05 -27.18
N THR A 169 16.14 34.05 -28.52
CA THR A 169 16.17 32.83 -29.31
C THR A 169 17.49 32.08 -29.11
N ARG A 170 18.64 32.77 -29.18
CA ARG A 170 19.95 32.14 -28.93
C ARG A 170 20.05 31.55 -27.52
N ALA A 171 19.56 32.27 -26.50
CA ALA A 171 19.55 31.77 -25.13
C ALA A 171 18.63 30.54 -24.97
N ALA A 172 17.46 30.55 -25.62
CA ALA A 172 16.54 29.42 -25.62
C ALA A 172 17.13 28.19 -26.33
N GLU A 173 17.80 28.39 -27.47
CA GLU A 173 18.52 27.35 -28.20
C GLU A 173 19.67 26.78 -27.37
N ALA A 174 20.49 27.62 -26.74
CA ALA A 174 21.57 27.20 -25.86
C ALA A 174 21.04 26.35 -24.69
N ARG A 175 19.94 26.76 -24.04
CA ARG A 175 19.30 25.98 -22.96
C ARG A 175 18.68 24.69 -23.49
N ALA A 176 18.13 24.68 -24.70
CA ALA A 176 17.63 23.46 -25.34
C ALA A 176 18.74 22.46 -25.62
N GLN A 177 19.88 22.92 -26.13
CA GLN A 177 21.09 22.11 -26.34
C GLN A 177 21.63 21.56 -25.02
N GLN A 178 21.74 22.41 -23.98
CA GLN A 178 22.17 21.98 -22.65
C GLN A 178 21.24 20.91 -22.06
N ARG A 179 19.92 21.05 -22.20
CA ARG A 179 18.98 20.00 -21.76
C ARG A 179 19.09 18.72 -22.59
N ALA A 180 19.49 18.81 -23.86
CA ALA A 180 19.71 17.64 -24.69
C ALA A 180 20.97 16.88 -24.24
N THR A 181 22.04 17.60 -23.87
CA THR A 181 23.26 16.98 -23.32
C THR A 181 23.01 16.40 -21.93
N GLU A 182 22.35 17.15 -21.02
CA GLU A 182 21.95 16.66 -19.68
C GLU A 182 21.15 15.34 -19.81
N ARG A 183 20.13 15.28 -20.69
CA ARG A 183 19.35 14.05 -20.91
C ARG A 183 20.16 12.92 -21.56
N ALA A 184 21.15 13.23 -22.39
CA ALA A 184 22.01 12.21 -22.98
C ALA A 184 22.94 11.59 -21.93
N GLU A 185 23.50 12.40 -21.04
CA GLU A 185 24.30 11.97 -19.89
C GLU A 185 23.45 11.15 -18.90
N GLU A 186 22.24 11.61 -18.57
CA GLU A 186 21.29 10.86 -17.73
C GLU A 186 20.97 9.48 -18.32
N ARG A 187 20.72 9.40 -19.63
CA ARG A 187 20.45 8.12 -20.32
C ARG A 187 21.68 7.21 -20.32
N ALA A 188 22.87 7.76 -20.55
CA ALA A 188 24.12 6.99 -20.51
C ALA A 188 24.37 6.43 -19.12
N ALA A 189 24.19 7.24 -18.06
CA ALA A 189 24.31 6.81 -16.68
C ALA A 189 23.27 5.75 -16.31
N ALA A 190 22.01 5.93 -16.73
CA ALA A 190 20.95 4.94 -16.52
C ALA A 190 21.24 3.62 -17.25
N GLN A 191 21.78 3.69 -18.48
CA GLN A 191 22.17 2.51 -19.22
C GLN A 191 23.34 1.77 -18.55
N GLN A 192 24.36 2.50 -18.09
CA GLN A 192 25.47 1.92 -17.34
C GLN A 192 24.98 1.22 -16.07
N ALA A 193 24.09 1.85 -15.29
CA ALA A 193 23.51 1.24 -14.10
C ALA A 193 22.71 -0.05 -14.41
N LEU A 194 21.99 -0.09 -15.54
CA LEU A 194 21.30 -1.29 -16.01
C LEU A 194 22.28 -2.40 -16.43
N GLU A 195 23.39 -2.05 -17.07
CA GLU A 195 24.45 -3.00 -17.44
C GLU A 195 25.17 -3.56 -16.21
N GLU A 196 25.44 -2.71 -15.19
CA GLU A 196 25.98 -3.13 -13.90
C GLU A 196 25.03 -4.11 -13.19
N LEU A 197 23.74 -3.79 -13.10
CA LEU A 197 22.72 -4.68 -12.51
C LEU A 197 22.59 -6.00 -13.27
N ARG A 198 22.67 -5.99 -14.61
CA ARG A 198 22.68 -7.23 -15.40
C ARG A 198 23.91 -8.07 -15.08
N GLY A 199 25.08 -7.44 -14.98
CA GLY A 199 26.32 -8.13 -14.60
C GLY A 199 26.26 -8.70 -13.17
N GLU A 200 25.63 -8.01 -12.22
CA GLU A 200 25.39 -8.52 -10.86
C GLU A 200 24.43 -9.71 -10.85
N LEU A 201 23.34 -9.65 -11.62
CA LEU A 201 22.40 -10.77 -11.76
C LEU A 201 23.05 -11.99 -12.42
N GLU A 202 23.88 -11.80 -13.45
CA GLU A 202 24.64 -12.88 -14.08
C GLU A 202 25.61 -13.54 -13.09
N ARG A 203 26.31 -12.75 -12.27
CA ARG A 203 27.18 -13.27 -11.20
C ARG A 203 26.36 -14.05 -10.17
N ALA A 204 25.26 -13.49 -9.67
CA ALA A 204 24.39 -14.17 -8.71
C ALA A 204 23.83 -15.50 -9.26
N HIS A 205 23.47 -15.54 -10.55
CA HIS A 205 23.05 -16.78 -11.20
C HIS A 205 24.20 -17.81 -11.31
N ALA A 206 25.42 -17.37 -11.61
CA ALA A 206 26.58 -18.25 -11.67
C ALA A 206 26.95 -18.80 -10.28
N ASP A 207 26.89 -17.97 -9.25
CA ASP A 207 27.13 -18.35 -7.86
C ASP A 207 26.07 -19.36 -7.41
N HIS A 208 24.79 -19.06 -7.64
CA HIS A 208 23.69 -19.99 -7.33
C HIS A 208 23.79 -21.31 -8.10
N ALA A 209 24.19 -21.28 -9.38
CA ALA A 209 24.42 -22.51 -10.14
C ALA A 209 25.57 -23.34 -9.55
N THR A 210 26.61 -22.69 -9.05
CA THR A 210 27.74 -23.35 -8.36
C THR A 210 27.30 -23.94 -7.02
N GLU A 211 26.50 -23.22 -6.24
CA GLU A 211 25.90 -23.70 -4.99
C GLU A 211 24.98 -24.91 -5.22
N LEU A 212 24.12 -24.86 -6.24
CA LEU A 212 23.27 -25.99 -6.63
C LEU A 212 24.09 -27.21 -7.06
N ALA A 213 25.15 -27.01 -7.83
CA ALA A 213 26.04 -28.11 -8.22
C ALA A 213 26.71 -28.72 -6.99
N ALA A 214 27.21 -27.91 -6.06
CA ALA A 214 27.79 -28.38 -4.82
C ALA A 214 26.77 -29.13 -3.93
N ALA A 215 25.55 -28.62 -3.81
CA ALA A 215 24.48 -29.28 -3.08
C ALA A 215 24.11 -30.64 -3.70
N HIS A 216 24.00 -30.71 -5.03
CA HIS A 216 23.75 -31.97 -5.73
C HIS A 216 24.87 -33.00 -5.51
N GLU A 217 26.14 -32.59 -5.55
CA GLU A 217 27.25 -33.50 -5.25
C GLU A 217 27.22 -33.98 -3.79
N GLN A 218 26.88 -33.10 -2.84
CA GLN A 218 26.69 -33.50 -1.43
C GLN A 218 25.56 -34.52 -1.27
N THR A 219 24.43 -34.33 -1.95
CA THR A 219 23.33 -35.29 -1.96
C THR A 219 23.77 -36.64 -2.55
N ARG A 220 24.45 -36.65 -3.69
CA ARG A 220 24.97 -37.89 -4.28
C ARG A 220 25.96 -38.60 -3.37
N ALA A 221 26.85 -37.86 -2.71
CA ALA A 221 27.81 -38.42 -1.75
C ALA A 221 27.10 -39.03 -0.52
N ALA A 222 26.06 -38.36 -0.01
CA ALA A 222 25.24 -38.86 1.08
C ALA A 222 24.45 -40.12 0.69
N GLU A 223 23.87 -40.16 -0.51
CA GLU A 223 23.19 -41.33 -1.06
C GLU A 223 24.15 -42.51 -1.26
N ALA A 224 25.34 -42.27 -1.82
CA ALA A 224 26.37 -43.29 -1.98
C ALA A 224 26.79 -43.88 -0.62
N ARG A 225 26.94 -43.03 0.42
CA ARG A 225 27.21 -43.53 1.78
C ARG A 225 26.03 -44.26 2.41
N ALA A 226 24.80 -43.82 2.17
CA ALA A 226 23.61 -44.53 2.63
C ALA A 226 23.51 -45.93 2.00
N GLN A 227 23.79 -46.04 0.70
CA GLN A 227 23.85 -47.31 -0.03
C GLN A 227 24.97 -48.20 0.53
N GLN A 228 26.17 -47.67 0.71
CA GLN A 228 27.27 -48.43 1.31
C GLN A 228 26.92 -48.94 2.72
N ARG A 229 26.30 -48.13 3.58
CA ARG A 229 25.87 -48.61 4.91
C ARG A 229 24.73 -49.62 4.84
N ALA A 230 23.96 -49.63 3.76
CA ALA A 230 22.93 -50.65 3.55
C ALA A 230 23.56 -51.98 3.10
N THR A 231 24.59 -51.94 2.24
CA THR A 231 25.35 -53.14 1.85
C THR A 231 26.13 -53.71 3.03
N GLU A 232 26.85 -52.88 3.79
CA GLU A 232 27.56 -53.30 5.01
C GLU A 232 26.60 -53.98 6.00
N ARG A 233 25.42 -53.39 6.26
CA ARG A 233 24.40 -54.01 7.13
C ARG A 233 23.81 -55.31 6.57
N ALA A 234 23.73 -55.45 5.25
CA ALA A 234 23.27 -56.69 4.63
C ALA A 234 24.32 -57.79 4.77
N GLU A 235 25.61 -57.46 4.59
CA GLU A 235 26.74 -58.37 4.81
C GLU A 235 26.85 -58.78 6.28
N GLU A 236 26.74 -57.85 7.22
CA GLU A 236 26.70 -58.14 8.67
C GLU A 236 25.55 -59.07 9.04
N ARG A 237 24.35 -58.85 8.49
CA ARG A 237 23.20 -59.74 8.71
C ARG A 237 23.43 -61.12 8.12
N ALA A 238 24.00 -61.22 6.92
CA ALA A 238 24.31 -62.50 6.29
C ALA A 238 25.35 -63.28 7.12
N ALA A 239 26.41 -62.61 7.59
CA ALA A 239 27.41 -63.21 8.47
C ALA A 239 26.81 -63.67 9.81
N ALA A 240 25.95 -62.84 10.43
CA ALA A 240 25.25 -63.21 11.66
C ALA A 240 24.29 -64.39 11.45
N GLN A 241 23.58 -64.43 10.32
CA GLN A 241 22.70 -65.55 9.94
C GLN A 241 23.51 -66.84 9.77
N GLN A 242 24.65 -66.78 9.08
CA GLN A 242 25.54 -67.93 8.90
C GLN A 242 26.07 -68.43 10.25
N ALA A 243 26.52 -67.53 11.13
CA ALA A 243 26.98 -67.90 12.47
C ALA A 243 25.86 -68.57 13.31
N LEU A 244 24.61 -68.11 13.19
CA LEU A 244 23.46 -68.76 13.82
C LEU A 244 23.18 -70.15 13.25
N GLU A 245 23.32 -70.34 11.94
CA GLU A 245 23.17 -71.64 11.28
C GLU A 245 24.27 -72.62 11.68
N GLU A 246 25.52 -72.16 11.76
CA GLU A 246 26.65 -72.94 12.29
C GLU A 246 26.39 -73.37 13.73
N LEU A 247 25.97 -72.43 14.60
CA LEU A 247 25.67 -72.72 16.01
C LEU A 247 24.47 -73.65 16.20
N ARG A 248 23.45 -73.55 15.33
CA ARG A 248 22.35 -74.53 15.28
C ARG A 248 22.86 -75.90 14.86
N GLY A 249 23.70 -75.99 13.84
CA GLY A 249 24.29 -77.25 13.40
C GLY A 249 25.21 -77.88 14.45
N GLU A 250 25.91 -77.07 15.25
CA GLU A 250 26.68 -77.53 16.41
C GLU A 250 25.77 -78.03 17.54
N LEU A 251 24.68 -77.32 17.85
CA LEU A 251 23.68 -77.77 18.82
C LEU A 251 23.02 -79.08 18.39
N GLU A 252 22.63 -79.22 17.12
CA GLU A 252 22.06 -80.45 16.59
C GLU A 252 23.04 -81.63 16.71
N ARG A 253 24.33 -81.41 16.41
CA ARG A 253 25.39 -82.40 16.63
C ARG A 253 25.52 -82.75 18.11
N ALA A 254 25.59 -81.76 19.00
CA ALA A 254 25.67 -81.99 20.43
C ALA A 254 24.44 -82.75 20.97
N HIS A 255 23.24 -82.45 20.46
CA HIS A 255 22.02 -83.20 20.79
C HIS A 255 22.08 -84.65 20.29
N ALA A 256 22.60 -84.90 19.07
CA ALA A 256 22.77 -86.24 18.53
C ALA A 256 23.83 -87.06 19.30
N ASP A 257 24.96 -86.42 19.63
CA ASP A 257 26.01 -87.03 20.45
C ASP A 257 25.47 -87.35 21.84
N HIS A 258 24.77 -86.41 22.48
CA HIS A 258 24.16 -86.62 23.79
C HIS A 258 23.07 -87.71 23.76
N ALA A 259 22.27 -87.78 22.70
CA ALA A 259 21.31 -88.86 22.51
C ALA A 259 22.00 -90.22 22.36
N THR A 260 23.14 -90.26 21.68
CA THR A 260 23.97 -91.46 21.52
C THR A 260 24.59 -91.88 22.86
N GLU A 261 25.13 -90.92 23.62
CA GLU A 261 25.64 -91.15 24.98
C GLU A 261 24.54 -91.65 25.92
N LEU A 262 23.35 -91.05 25.88
CA LEU A 262 22.18 -91.50 26.65
C LEU A 262 21.75 -92.92 26.26
N ALA A 263 21.74 -93.25 24.97
CA ALA A 263 21.45 -94.60 24.49
C ALA A 263 22.50 -95.60 24.97
N ALA A 264 23.79 -95.24 24.91
CA ALA A 264 24.87 -96.06 25.43
C ALA A 264 24.77 -96.25 26.96
N ALA A 265 24.51 -95.17 27.71
CA ALA A 265 24.33 -95.22 29.16
C ALA A 265 23.10 -96.05 29.56
N ARG A 266 21.99 -95.94 28.83
CA ARG A 266 20.81 -96.80 29.01
C ARG A 266 21.13 -98.25 28.71
N GLY A 267 21.82 -98.54 27.61
CA GLY A 267 22.26 -99.91 27.29
C GLY A 267 23.19 -100.50 28.36
N GLN A 268 24.11 -99.70 28.90
CA GLN A 268 24.96 -100.10 30.03
C GLN A 268 24.15 -100.34 31.30
N ALA A 269 23.21 -99.45 31.64
CA ALA A 269 22.34 -99.60 32.80
C ALA A 269 21.44 -100.84 32.68
N GLU A 270 20.83 -101.07 31.52
CA GLU A 270 20.05 -102.27 31.22
C GLU A 270 20.90 -103.53 31.31
N GLY A 271 22.13 -103.50 30.79
CA GLY A 271 23.11 -104.59 30.93
C GLY A 271 23.49 -104.87 32.39
N GLN A 272 23.72 -103.84 33.19
CA GLN A 272 23.99 -103.96 34.63
C GLN A 272 22.77 -104.50 35.39
N VAL A 273 21.56 -104.05 35.07
CA VAL A 273 20.31 -104.55 35.64
C VAL A 273 20.09 -106.01 35.26
N ALA A 274 20.34 -106.40 34.01
CA ALA A 274 20.24 -107.78 33.57
C ALA A 274 21.25 -108.68 34.31
N ALA A 275 22.51 -108.24 34.43
CA ALA A 275 23.53 -108.96 35.19
C ALA A 275 23.18 -109.07 36.68
N ALA A 276 22.64 -108.01 37.29
CA ALA A 276 22.20 -108.02 38.68
C ALA A 276 20.99 -108.92 38.90
N ARG A 277 20.04 -108.96 37.95
CA ARG A 277 18.89 -109.89 37.98
C ARG A 277 19.36 -111.33 37.87
N GLN A 278 20.24 -111.64 36.92
CA GLN A 278 20.80 -112.98 36.77
C GLN A 278 21.54 -113.42 38.04
N ALA A 279 22.38 -112.55 38.62
CA ALA A 279 23.05 -112.85 39.89
C ALA A 279 22.07 -113.01 41.07
N ALA A 280 20.96 -112.27 41.08
CA ALA A 280 19.92 -112.43 42.09
C ALA A 280 19.13 -113.74 41.90
N GLU A 281 18.79 -114.10 40.67
CA GLU A 281 18.14 -115.37 40.32
C GLU A 281 19.02 -116.57 40.67
N GLU A 282 20.32 -116.50 40.41
CA GLU A 282 21.30 -117.51 40.82
C GLU A 282 21.35 -117.63 42.35
N ARG A 283 21.34 -116.53 43.10
CA ARG A 283 21.28 -116.56 44.57
C ARG A 283 19.95 -117.12 45.10
N VAL A 284 18.83 -116.80 44.44
CA VAL A 284 17.51 -117.35 44.80
C VAL A 284 17.47 -118.85 44.52
N ALA A 285 18.00 -119.30 43.38
CA ALA A 285 18.11 -120.73 43.06
C ALA A 285 18.99 -121.47 44.08
N GLN A 286 20.12 -120.87 44.46
CA GLN A 286 20.99 -121.40 45.51
C GLN A 286 20.26 -121.49 46.86
N ALA A 287 19.58 -120.42 47.28
CA ALA A 287 18.81 -120.40 48.52
C ALA A 287 17.65 -121.40 48.53
N LEU A 288 16.99 -121.62 47.38
CA LEU A 288 15.95 -122.64 47.23
C LEU A 288 16.52 -124.06 47.29
N ALA A 289 17.69 -124.31 46.70
CA ALA A 289 18.37 -125.60 46.81
C ALA A 289 18.80 -125.89 48.26
N ASP A 290 19.34 -124.89 48.96
CA ASP A 290 19.71 -124.99 50.37
C ASP A 290 18.48 -125.23 51.26
N ALA A 291 17.37 -124.53 50.99
CA ALA A 291 16.10 -124.74 51.68
C ALA A 291 15.53 -126.15 51.43
N GLN A 292 15.57 -126.65 50.19
CA GLN A 292 15.13 -128.00 49.85
C GLN A 292 15.98 -129.07 50.56
N ALA A 293 17.29 -128.89 50.64
CA ALA A 293 18.18 -129.76 51.39
C ALA A 293 17.85 -129.76 52.89
N ALA A 294 17.59 -128.58 53.47
CA ALA A 294 17.17 -128.46 54.87
C ALA A 294 15.79 -129.10 55.13
N THR A 295 14.86 -129.03 54.17
CA THR A 295 13.53 -129.64 54.29
C THR A 295 13.61 -131.16 54.20
N ALA A 296 14.45 -131.69 53.32
CA ALA A 296 14.72 -133.14 53.22
C ALA A 296 15.35 -133.68 54.50
N GLN A 297 16.27 -132.92 55.11
CA GLN A 297 16.86 -133.26 56.41
C GLN A 297 15.81 -133.26 57.52
N ALA A 298 14.94 -132.25 57.57
CA ALA A 298 13.87 -132.17 58.54
C ALA A 298 12.84 -133.31 58.39
N HIS A 299 12.56 -133.78 57.17
CA HIS A 299 11.69 -134.94 56.94
C HIS A 299 12.31 -136.26 57.42
N ALA A 300 13.62 -136.45 57.22
CA ALA A 300 14.32 -137.61 57.77
C ALA A 300 14.30 -137.61 59.32
N ASP A 301 14.44 -136.43 59.93
CA ASP A 301 14.37 -136.29 61.39
C ASP A 301 12.94 -136.55 61.93
N VAL A 302 11.90 -136.09 61.22
CA VAL A 302 10.49 -136.32 61.59
C VAL A 302 10.09 -137.79 61.44
N GLU A 303 10.54 -138.51 60.41
CA GLU A 303 10.30 -139.96 60.29
C GLU A 303 10.97 -140.75 61.43
N SER A 304 12.18 -140.36 61.82
CA SER A 304 12.87 -140.96 62.98
C SER A 304 12.10 -140.72 64.29
N ILE A 305 11.52 -139.54 64.47
CA ILE A 305 10.70 -139.20 65.65
C ILE A 305 9.34 -139.91 65.64
N GLY A 306 8.73 -140.10 64.45
CA GLY A 306 7.46 -140.82 64.30
C GLY A 306 7.54 -142.27 64.73
N LEU A 307 8.62 -142.96 64.37
CA LEU A 307 8.87 -144.35 64.77
C LEU A 307 9.09 -144.50 66.29
N GLU A 308 9.68 -143.50 66.96
CA GLU A 308 9.82 -143.49 68.42
C GLU A 308 8.52 -143.13 69.16
N ALA A 309 7.66 -142.30 68.56
CA ALA A 309 6.41 -141.87 69.14
C ALA A 309 5.33 -142.98 69.12
N ASP A 310 5.23 -143.75 68.04
CA ASP A 310 4.24 -144.85 67.91
C ASP A 310 4.48 -145.96 68.94
N ALA A 311 5.74 -146.21 69.30
CA ALA A 311 6.11 -147.14 70.37
C ALA A 311 5.67 -146.66 71.76
N ARG A 312 5.58 -145.34 71.99
CA ARG A 312 5.18 -144.74 73.27
C ARG A 312 3.66 -144.60 73.42
N VAL A 313 2.93 -144.34 72.33
CA VAL A 313 1.47 -144.17 72.34
C VAL A 313 0.73 -145.49 72.57
N ALA A 314 1.22 -146.61 72.05
CA ALA A 314 0.63 -147.93 72.30
C ALA A 314 0.68 -148.34 73.78
N ALA A 315 1.71 -147.90 74.52
CA ALA A 315 1.87 -148.18 75.95
C ALA A 315 0.97 -147.30 76.84
N ALA A 316 0.68 -146.07 76.42
CA ALA A 316 -0.13 -145.11 77.18
C ALA A 316 -1.65 -145.37 77.07
N HIS A 317 -2.11 -145.89 75.92
CA HIS A 317 -3.55 -146.06 75.66
C HIS A 317 -4.22 -147.15 76.52
N ALA A 318 -3.46 -148.16 76.94
CA ALA A 318 -3.96 -149.21 77.84
C ALA A 318 -4.15 -148.74 79.30
N HIS A 319 -3.52 -147.63 79.70
CA HIS A 319 -3.57 -147.11 81.07
C HIS A 319 -4.68 -146.06 81.29
N ALA A 320 -5.06 -145.34 80.22
CA ALA A 320 -6.01 -144.21 80.29
C ALA A 320 -7.50 -144.63 80.33
N GLU A 321 -7.88 -145.75 79.73
CA GLU A 321 -9.29 -146.21 79.72
C GLU A 321 -9.82 -146.59 81.12
N GLN A 322 -8.94 -146.96 82.05
CA GLN A 322 -9.33 -147.31 83.41
C GLN A 322 -9.68 -146.10 84.29
N GLN A 323 -9.24 -144.88 83.95
CA GLN A 323 -9.43 -143.70 84.81
C GLN A 323 -10.60 -142.79 84.39
N ILE A 324 -11.07 -142.87 83.14
CA ILE A 324 -12.08 -141.93 82.58
C ILE A 324 -13.50 -142.18 83.11
N THR A 325 -13.84 -143.37 83.60
CA THR A 325 -15.18 -143.66 84.14
C THR A 325 -15.44 -142.99 85.50
N ALA A 326 -14.39 -142.65 86.26
CA ALA A 326 -14.52 -142.11 87.61
C ALA A 326 -14.76 -140.58 87.68
N ALA A 327 -14.40 -139.82 86.65
CA ALA A 327 -14.37 -138.35 86.71
C ALA A 327 -15.66 -137.64 86.22
N ARG A 328 -16.64 -138.37 85.67
CA ARG A 328 -17.85 -137.78 85.04
C ARG A 328 -18.97 -137.34 85.99
N GLN A 329 -18.84 -137.48 87.31
CA GLN A 329 -19.95 -137.19 88.24
C GLN A 329 -19.87 -135.86 89.02
N VAL A 330 -18.80 -135.06 88.89
CA VAL A 330 -18.57 -133.91 89.81
C VAL A 330 -18.58 -132.53 89.11
N ALA A 331 -18.69 -132.46 87.78
CA ALA A 331 -18.42 -131.23 87.02
C ALA A 331 -19.64 -130.31 86.74
N ASP A 332 -20.88 -130.72 86.97
CA ASP A 332 -22.05 -129.99 86.43
C ASP A 332 -22.61 -128.83 87.31
N GLU A 333 -22.10 -128.56 88.52
CA GLU A 333 -22.77 -127.61 89.43
C GLU A 333 -22.19 -126.18 89.51
N ARG A 334 -21.03 -125.86 88.93
CA ARG A 334 -20.26 -124.65 89.35
C ARG A 334 -20.24 -123.42 88.43
N VAL A 335 -20.81 -123.43 87.22
CA VAL A 335 -20.51 -122.36 86.23
C VAL A 335 -21.56 -121.23 86.13
N ALA A 336 -22.69 -121.30 86.83
CA ALA A 336 -23.79 -120.35 86.62
C ALA A 336 -23.69 -118.97 87.35
N ARG A 337 -22.59 -118.58 88.01
CA ARG A 337 -22.64 -117.50 89.02
C ARG A 337 -21.72 -116.27 88.89
N ALA A 338 -21.15 -115.95 87.73
CA ALA A 338 -20.32 -114.76 87.60
C ALA A 338 -20.60 -113.95 86.32
N ARG A 339 -21.79 -113.33 86.28
CA ARG A 339 -22.17 -112.23 85.39
C ARG A 339 -22.71 -111.09 86.26
N ALA A 340 -21.84 -110.20 86.71
CA ALA A 340 -22.14 -108.85 87.19
C ALA A 340 -20.82 -108.09 87.41
N ASP A 341 -20.86 -106.76 87.20
CA ASP A 341 -19.81 -105.74 87.40
C ASP A 341 -18.84 -105.56 86.21
N ALA A 342 -18.51 -104.38 85.63
CA ALA A 342 -18.91 -102.95 85.66
C ALA A 342 -17.88 -102.22 84.73
N GLN A 343 -18.19 -101.46 83.65
CA GLN A 343 -18.57 -100.02 83.47
C GLN A 343 -17.51 -98.89 83.71
N ALA A 344 -17.55 -97.86 82.81
CA ALA A 344 -17.11 -96.41 82.85
C ALA A 344 -15.69 -96.00 82.30
N ALA A 345 -15.35 -94.82 81.71
CA ALA A 345 -15.95 -93.54 81.17
C ALA A 345 -14.81 -92.66 80.50
N VAL A 346 -15.01 -91.63 79.63
CA VAL A 346 -14.87 -90.12 79.83
C VAL A 346 -14.61 -89.45 78.41
N LEU A 347 -15.37 -88.51 77.78
CA LEU A 347 -15.67 -87.02 77.88
C LEU A 347 -14.57 -86.02 77.36
N ALA A 348 -14.75 -84.75 76.89
CA ALA A 348 -15.63 -83.94 75.98
C ALA A 348 -15.25 -82.41 76.09
N GLU A 349 -15.48 -81.52 75.09
CA GLU A 349 -15.58 -80.02 75.20
C GLU A 349 -16.18 -79.34 73.91
N PRO A 350 -17.06 -78.30 74.03
CA PRO A 350 -17.01 -77.11 73.14
C PRO A 350 -17.54 -75.76 73.73
N GLY A 351 -17.18 -74.62 73.11
CA GLY A 351 -17.62 -73.24 73.44
C GLY A 351 -18.66 -72.59 72.49
N GLN A 352 -19.37 -71.56 72.99
CA GLN A 352 -20.45 -70.74 72.36
C GLN A 352 -19.87 -69.51 71.62
N LEU A 353 -20.12 -69.24 70.33
CA LEU A 353 -21.26 -68.59 69.62
C LEU A 353 -21.52 -67.10 69.93
N GLY A 354 -20.91 -66.23 69.11
CA GLY A 354 -21.34 -64.86 68.82
C GLY A 354 -21.78 -64.73 67.36
N VAL A 355 -22.83 -63.93 67.12
CA VAL A 355 -23.63 -63.81 65.89
C VAL A 355 -22.79 -63.76 64.60
N ALA A 356 -22.85 -64.82 63.79
CA ALA A 356 -22.16 -64.91 62.52
C ALA A 356 -23.02 -64.31 61.40
N LEU A 357 -22.47 -63.35 60.65
CA LEU A 357 -22.96 -63.00 59.31
C LEU A 357 -22.89 -64.29 58.47
N SER A 358 -24.04 -64.91 58.22
CA SER A 358 -24.10 -66.16 57.44
C SER A 358 -23.85 -65.83 55.98
N LEU A 359 -22.86 -66.49 55.37
CA LEU A 359 -22.64 -66.43 53.93
C LEU A 359 -23.90 -66.95 53.21
N PRO A 360 -24.38 -66.28 52.15
CA PRO A 360 -25.50 -66.77 51.37
C PRO A 360 -25.08 -68.07 50.66
N ILE A 361 -25.89 -69.13 50.77
CA ILE A 361 -25.64 -70.41 50.11
C ILE A 361 -26.36 -70.39 48.76
N PRO A 362 -25.64 -70.58 47.63
CA PRO A 362 -26.29 -70.65 46.33
C PRO A 362 -27.13 -71.92 46.22
N THR A 363 -28.24 -71.84 45.47
CA THR A 363 -29.02 -73.03 45.12
C THR A 363 -28.17 -73.98 44.26
N ALA A 364 -28.52 -75.28 44.24
CA ALA A 364 -27.72 -76.31 43.56
C ALA A 364 -27.43 -75.99 42.07
N GLU A 365 -28.32 -75.24 41.42
CA GLU A 365 -28.22 -74.83 40.01
C GLU A 365 -27.22 -73.68 39.78
N LEU A 366 -26.97 -72.83 40.79
CA LEU A 366 -26.06 -71.68 40.69
C LEU A 366 -24.60 -72.04 41.03
N ARG A 367 -24.39 -73.12 41.80
CA ARG A 367 -23.09 -73.51 42.37
C ARG A 367 -21.96 -73.67 41.34
N ALA A 368 -22.29 -74.03 40.10
CA ALA A 368 -21.29 -74.17 39.03
C ALA A 368 -20.60 -72.84 38.65
N TYR A 369 -21.20 -71.69 38.98
CA TYR A 369 -20.73 -70.37 38.56
C TYR A 369 -20.47 -69.38 39.71
N THR A 370 -20.68 -69.79 40.96
CA THR A 370 -20.53 -68.93 42.15
C THR A 370 -19.24 -69.14 42.94
N GLY A 371 -18.43 -70.15 42.61
CA GLY A 371 -17.18 -70.46 43.33
C GLY A 371 -16.28 -69.23 43.59
N PRO A 372 -15.93 -68.43 42.56
CA PRO A 372 -15.14 -67.23 42.75
C PRO A 372 -15.77 -66.16 43.67
N ILE A 373 -17.11 -66.06 43.68
CA ILE A 373 -17.87 -65.15 44.55
C ILE A 373 -17.83 -65.65 46.00
N GLU A 374 -17.98 -66.96 46.20
CA GLU A 374 -17.89 -67.61 47.51
C GLU A 374 -16.48 -67.47 48.10
N ASP A 375 -15.44 -67.68 47.30
CA ASP A 375 -14.03 -67.54 47.72
C ASP A 375 -13.73 -66.10 48.18
N ALA A 376 -14.22 -65.09 47.47
CA ALA A 376 -14.05 -63.69 47.84
C ALA A 376 -14.77 -63.32 49.15
N LEU A 377 -15.97 -63.87 49.36
CA LEU A 377 -16.72 -63.68 50.61
C LEU A 377 -16.03 -64.38 51.79
N VAL A 378 -15.44 -65.55 51.57
CA VAL A 378 -14.68 -66.28 52.60
C VAL A 378 -13.41 -65.52 52.98
N ALA A 379 -12.65 -65.04 52.00
CA ALA A 379 -11.41 -64.29 52.25
C ALA A 379 -11.67 -63.03 53.09
N VAL A 380 -12.71 -62.25 52.76
CA VAL A 380 -13.09 -61.07 53.55
C VAL A 380 -13.61 -61.44 54.94
N ARG A 381 -14.40 -62.51 55.06
CA ARG A 381 -14.85 -63.02 56.37
C ARG A 381 -13.70 -63.46 57.26
N GLU A 382 -12.63 -64.04 56.70
CA GLU A 382 -11.45 -64.43 57.46
C GLU A 382 -10.71 -63.22 58.03
N ILE A 383 -10.62 -62.11 57.29
CA ILE A 383 -10.09 -60.85 57.81
C ILE A 383 -10.97 -60.31 58.95
N ASP A 384 -12.30 -60.27 58.76
CA ASP A 384 -13.26 -59.86 59.81
C ASP A 384 -13.08 -60.70 61.08
N TYR A 385 -12.98 -62.03 60.95
CA TYR A 385 -12.81 -62.93 62.08
C TYR A 385 -11.49 -62.72 62.82
N LEU A 386 -10.37 -62.57 62.09
CA LEU A 386 -9.06 -62.30 62.69
C LEU A 386 -9.07 -60.97 63.46
N LEU A 387 -9.64 -59.92 62.88
CA LEU A 387 -9.71 -58.61 63.53
C LEU A 387 -10.64 -58.62 64.74
N GLU A 388 -11.80 -59.25 64.66
CA GLU A 388 -12.72 -59.38 65.79
C GLU A 388 -12.12 -60.22 66.92
N ALA A 389 -11.36 -61.28 66.62
CA ALA A 389 -10.63 -62.05 67.64
C ALA A 389 -9.59 -61.18 68.38
N GLY A 390 -8.84 -60.34 67.65
CA GLY A 390 -7.92 -59.37 68.27
C GLY A 390 -8.63 -58.21 68.97
N VAL A 391 -9.87 -57.88 68.60
CA VAL A 391 -10.69 -56.91 69.31
C VAL A 391 -11.28 -57.48 70.60
N ALA A 392 -11.77 -58.73 70.60
CA ALA A 392 -12.53 -59.30 71.71
C ALA A 392 -11.66 -59.75 72.90
N ASP A 393 -10.42 -60.19 72.70
CA ASP A 393 -9.59 -60.75 73.77
C ASP A 393 -8.63 -59.68 74.35
N GLN A 394 -8.90 -59.22 75.58
CA GLN A 394 -8.07 -58.22 76.27
C GLN A 394 -7.06 -58.84 77.24
N GLN A 395 -7.10 -60.15 77.52
CA GLN A 395 -6.37 -60.73 78.66
C GLN A 395 -5.35 -61.82 78.29
N VAL A 396 -5.44 -62.50 77.15
CA VAL A 396 -4.36 -63.40 76.64
C VAL A 396 -4.28 -63.32 75.10
N ARG A 397 -3.69 -62.25 74.55
CA ARG A 397 -3.57 -62.14 73.08
C ARG A 397 -2.44 -63.00 72.51
N GLN A 398 -2.78 -63.82 71.53
CA GLN A 398 -1.80 -64.37 70.59
C GLN A 398 -1.25 -63.25 69.70
N PRO A 399 0.06 -63.26 69.36
CA PRO A 399 0.61 -62.31 68.41
C PRO A 399 -0.03 -62.50 67.03
N TRP A 400 -0.26 -61.39 66.32
CA TRP A 400 -0.80 -61.44 64.96
C TRP A 400 0.11 -62.26 64.05
N ASP A 401 -0.50 -63.15 63.27
CA ASP A 401 0.18 -63.76 62.12
C ASP A 401 0.18 -62.74 60.97
N ILE A 402 1.18 -61.85 60.99
CA ILE A 402 1.32 -60.73 60.04
C ILE A 402 1.39 -61.24 58.60
N GLU A 403 2.03 -62.37 58.35
CA GLU A 403 2.14 -62.94 57.00
C GLU A 403 0.77 -63.43 56.51
N ARG A 404 0.00 -64.11 57.39
CA ARG A 404 -1.37 -64.50 57.06
C ARG A 404 -2.27 -63.30 56.81
N VAL A 405 -2.17 -62.24 57.60
CA VAL A 405 -2.93 -60.99 57.37
C VAL A 405 -2.53 -60.35 56.03
N ARG A 406 -1.23 -60.30 55.71
CA ARG A 406 -0.73 -59.76 54.44
C ARG A 406 -1.24 -60.54 53.23
N ILE A 407 -1.21 -61.88 53.29
CA ILE A 407 -1.74 -62.75 52.24
C ILE A 407 -3.25 -62.54 52.06
N LEU A 408 -4.01 -62.49 53.15
CA LEU A 408 -5.46 -62.26 53.09
C LEU A 408 -5.80 -60.88 52.54
N VAL A 409 -5.10 -59.82 52.99
CA VAL A 409 -5.26 -58.46 52.48
C VAL A 409 -5.01 -58.40 50.97
N HIS A 410 -3.92 -59.01 50.50
CA HIS A 410 -3.62 -59.05 49.07
C HIS A 410 -4.68 -59.83 48.28
N THR A 411 -5.13 -60.97 48.83
CA THR A 411 -6.17 -61.82 48.22
C THR A 411 -7.49 -61.05 48.09
N VAL A 412 -7.91 -60.34 49.14
CA VAL A 412 -9.13 -59.52 49.12
C VAL A 412 -9.02 -58.37 48.13
N GLN A 413 -7.88 -57.69 48.03
CA GLN A 413 -7.68 -56.61 47.05
C GLN A 413 -7.79 -57.11 45.61
N GLN A 414 -7.15 -58.24 45.29
CA GLN A 414 -7.23 -58.85 43.95
C GLN A 414 -8.66 -59.29 43.63
N GLN A 415 -9.31 -59.98 44.55
CA GLN A 415 -10.66 -60.52 44.33
C GLN A 415 -11.73 -59.42 44.29
N ALA A 416 -11.53 -58.28 44.97
CA ALA A 416 -12.50 -57.20 45.03
C ALA A 416 -12.84 -56.57 43.67
N TRP A 417 -11.84 -56.43 42.80
CA TRP A 417 -12.00 -55.89 41.44
C TRP A 417 -12.84 -56.82 40.57
N ASP A 418 -12.52 -58.11 40.60
CA ASP A 418 -13.24 -59.12 39.82
C ASP A 418 -14.64 -59.41 40.36
N LEU A 419 -14.85 -59.28 41.68
CA LEU A 419 -16.11 -59.59 42.34
C LEU A 419 -17.27 -58.70 41.88
N ALA A 420 -17.03 -57.40 41.66
CA ALA A 420 -18.08 -56.48 41.19
C ALA A 420 -18.59 -56.85 39.80
N GLU A 421 -17.69 -57.25 38.90
CA GLU A 421 -18.02 -57.70 37.56
C GLU A 421 -18.73 -59.06 37.59
N GLN A 422 -18.24 -60.00 38.42
CA GLN A 422 -18.83 -61.32 38.58
C GLN A 422 -20.26 -61.27 39.14
N LEU A 423 -20.53 -60.42 40.14
CA LEU A 423 -21.87 -60.24 40.72
C LEU A 423 -22.84 -59.62 39.71
N ARG A 424 -22.41 -58.58 38.97
CA ARG A 424 -23.25 -57.94 37.94
C ARG A 424 -23.52 -58.85 36.74
N GLY A 425 -22.56 -59.70 36.38
CA GLY A 425 -22.66 -60.63 35.26
C GLY A 425 -23.38 -61.95 35.56
N LEU A 426 -23.62 -62.29 36.84
CA LEU A 426 -24.18 -63.59 37.24
C LEU A 426 -25.58 -63.87 36.65
N PRO A 427 -26.56 -62.94 36.68
CA PRO A 427 -27.89 -63.21 36.13
C PRO A 427 -27.87 -63.43 34.61
N ALA A 428 -26.97 -62.76 33.89
CA ALA A 428 -26.83 -62.86 32.43
C ALA A 428 -26.30 -64.23 31.95
N ARG A 429 -25.81 -65.08 32.86
CA ARG A 429 -25.35 -66.45 32.54
C ARG A 429 -26.49 -67.46 32.41
N PHE A 430 -27.70 -67.08 32.80
CA PHE A 430 -28.87 -67.95 32.77
C PHE A 430 -29.92 -67.40 31.80
N ASN A 431 -30.55 -68.28 31.05
CA ASN A 431 -31.58 -67.91 30.07
C ASN A 431 -33.01 -68.21 30.58
N ALA A 432 -33.15 -68.99 31.65
CA ALA A 432 -34.44 -69.34 32.24
C ALA A 432 -34.84 -68.34 33.32
N SER A 433 -36.01 -67.72 33.18
CA SER A 433 -36.55 -66.69 34.09
C SER A 433 -36.41 -66.98 35.60
N PRO A 434 -36.77 -68.18 36.13
CA PRO A 434 -36.60 -68.47 37.57
C PRO A 434 -35.14 -68.54 38.02
N GLN A 435 -34.22 -68.96 37.14
CA GLN A 435 -32.78 -69.02 37.44
C GLN A 435 -32.14 -67.63 37.41
N VAL A 436 -32.58 -66.77 36.49
CA VAL A 436 -32.16 -65.35 36.45
C VAL A 436 -32.57 -64.64 37.74
N GLN A 437 -33.81 -64.85 38.22
CA GLN A 437 -34.30 -64.24 39.46
C GLN A 437 -33.56 -64.78 40.70
N ALA A 438 -33.24 -66.09 40.74
CA ALA A 438 -32.45 -66.67 41.83
C ALA A 438 -31.01 -66.16 41.84
N ALA A 439 -30.39 -66.02 40.66
CA ALA A 439 -29.05 -65.46 40.49
C ALA A 439 -28.99 -63.98 40.91
N ASP A 440 -29.99 -63.18 40.55
CA ASP A 440 -30.10 -61.77 40.93
C ASP A 440 -30.29 -61.59 42.45
N SER A 441 -31.14 -62.44 43.05
CA SER A 441 -31.34 -62.46 44.50
C SER A 441 -30.07 -62.86 45.25
N TYR A 442 -29.35 -63.87 44.75
CA TYR A 442 -28.07 -64.30 45.32
C TYR A 442 -26.98 -63.23 45.18
N ALA A 443 -26.83 -62.63 44.00
CA ALA A 443 -25.85 -61.57 43.76
C ALA A 443 -26.10 -60.36 44.67
N THR A 444 -27.36 -59.96 44.85
CA THR A 444 -27.73 -58.88 45.78
C THR A 444 -27.40 -59.24 47.23
N ALA A 445 -27.71 -60.47 47.66
CA ALA A 445 -27.38 -60.93 49.02
C ALA A 445 -25.87 -61.01 49.26
N ALA A 446 -25.10 -61.51 48.29
CA ALA A 446 -23.64 -61.59 48.34
C ALA A 446 -23.00 -60.20 48.41
N ALA A 447 -23.45 -59.25 47.57
CA ALA A 447 -22.98 -57.86 47.60
C ALA A 447 -23.23 -57.20 48.97
N SER A 448 -24.43 -57.39 49.53
CA SER A 448 -24.80 -56.85 50.84
C SER A 448 -23.94 -57.42 51.97
N VAL A 449 -23.72 -58.74 51.97
CA VAL A 449 -22.87 -59.40 52.97
C VAL A 449 -21.41 -58.98 52.85
N TYR A 450 -20.88 -58.86 51.63
CA TYR A 450 -19.52 -58.38 51.38
C TYR A 450 -19.33 -56.95 51.90
N GLY A 451 -20.26 -56.04 51.59
CA GLY A 451 -20.24 -54.67 52.11
C GLY A 451 -20.34 -54.61 53.64
N ALA A 452 -21.19 -55.45 54.24
CA ALA A 452 -21.31 -55.53 55.70
C ALA A 452 -20.01 -55.99 56.37
N PHE A 453 -19.27 -56.94 55.77
CA PHE A 453 -17.96 -57.32 56.30
C PHE A 453 -16.94 -56.18 56.19
N LEU A 454 -16.87 -55.47 55.07
CA LEU A 454 -15.96 -54.32 54.94
C LEU A 454 -16.22 -53.24 55.99
N GLN A 455 -17.49 -52.96 56.29
CA GLN A 455 -17.86 -52.02 57.34
C GLN A 455 -17.45 -52.51 58.74
N ARG A 456 -17.63 -53.81 59.03
CA ARG A 456 -17.19 -54.39 60.31
C ARG A 456 -15.68 -54.41 60.46
N ILE A 457 -14.95 -54.74 59.39
CA ILE A 457 -13.49 -54.67 59.31
C ILE A 457 -13.01 -53.24 59.56
N ALA A 458 -13.64 -52.23 58.94
CA ALA A 458 -13.31 -50.83 59.18
C ALA A 458 -13.51 -50.46 60.66
N ALA A 459 -14.67 -50.81 61.24
CA ALA A 459 -14.97 -50.53 62.63
C ALA A 459 -14.03 -51.27 63.61
N ALA A 460 -13.66 -52.51 63.32
CA ALA A 460 -12.71 -53.29 64.11
C ALA A 460 -11.29 -52.68 64.01
N THR A 461 -10.89 -52.25 62.83
CA THR A 461 -9.59 -51.59 62.59
C THR A 461 -9.49 -50.26 63.32
N GLU A 462 -10.55 -49.44 63.34
CA GLU A 462 -10.60 -48.20 64.13
C GLU A 462 -10.54 -48.48 65.64
N ARG A 463 -11.22 -49.54 66.12
CA ARG A 463 -11.12 -49.98 67.53
C ARG A 463 -9.73 -50.48 67.89
N LEU A 464 -8.99 -51.08 66.95
CA LEU A 464 -7.60 -51.49 67.16
C LEU A 464 -6.67 -50.27 67.14
N ALA A 465 -6.83 -49.36 66.18
CA ALA A 465 -6.05 -48.12 66.08
C ALA A 465 -6.18 -47.24 67.33
N SER A 466 -7.42 -47.08 67.84
CA SER A 466 -7.70 -46.26 69.03
C SER A 466 -7.12 -46.80 70.34
N ARG A 467 -6.64 -48.05 70.37
CA ARG A 467 -5.96 -48.61 71.55
C ARG A 467 -4.50 -48.15 71.67
N GLY A 468 -3.86 -47.77 70.57
CA GLY A 468 -2.47 -47.28 70.56
C GLY A 468 -1.41 -48.32 70.95
N ASP A 469 -1.69 -49.62 70.79
CA ASP A 469 -0.69 -50.69 71.03
C ASP A 469 0.21 -50.88 69.79
N SER A 470 1.52 -50.84 70.00
CA SER A 470 2.55 -51.08 68.99
C SER A 470 2.39 -52.42 68.25
N ARG A 471 1.78 -53.44 68.87
CA ARG A 471 1.57 -54.77 68.27
C ARG A 471 0.48 -54.77 67.20
N ASP A 472 -0.48 -53.86 67.30
CA ASP A 472 -1.62 -53.77 66.37
C ASP A 472 -1.28 -52.84 65.17
N THR A 473 -0.19 -52.06 65.26
CA THR A 473 0.15 -51.00 64.29
C THR A 473 0.32 -51.52 62.86
N GLU A 474 1.10 -52.59 62.66
CA GLU A 474 1.34 -53.13 61.31
C GLU A 474 0.06 -53.71 60.68
N VAL A 475 -0.77 -54.38 61.48
CA VAL A 475 -2.07 -54.91 61.02
C VAL A 475 -3.05 -53.79 60.68
N VAL A 476 -3.13 -52.77 61.54
CA VAL A 476 -3.97 -51.59 61.32
C VAL A 476 -3.55 -50.86 60.05
N GLU A 477 -2.26 -50.65 59.81
CA GLU A 477 -1.76 -50.00 58.59
C GLU A 477 -2.11 -50.80 57.33
N MET A 478 -1.86 -52.12 57.34
CA MET A 478 -2.16 -52.98 56.18
C MET A 478 -3.66 -53.03 55.85
N VAL A 479 -4.52 -53.20 56.86
CA VAL A 479 -5.97 -53.27 56.65
C VAL A 479 -6.54 -51.89 56.31
N THR A 480 -6.00 -50.81 56.88
CA THR A 480 -6.42 -49.44 56.52
C THR A 480 -6.06 -49.12 55.07
N ALA A 481 -4.87 -49.51 54.61
CA ALA A 481 -4.47 -49.38 53.21
C ALA A 481 -5.39 -50.21 52.29
N MET A 482 -5.68 -51.46 52.67
CA MET A 482 -6.64 -52.31 51.96
C MET A 482 -8.02 -51.68 51.80
N LEU A 483 -8.57 -51.12 52.88
CA LEU A 483 -9.85 -50.42 52.83
C LEU A 483 -9.76 -49.10 52.06
N GLY A 484 -8.61 -48.43 52.06
CA GLY A 484 -8.39 -47.18 51.32
C GLY A 484 -8.46 -47.37 49.81
N ASP A 485 -7.81 -48.42 49.32
CA ASP A 485 -7.73 -48.73 47.89
C ASP A 485 -8.87 -49.65 47.41
N HIS A 486 -9.88 -49.90 48.25
CA HIS A 486 -10.93 -50.87 47.96
C HIS A 486 -11.97 -50.32 46.97
N PRO A 487 -12.21 -50.97 45.82
CA PRO A 487 -13.10 -50.45 44.76
C PRO A 487 -14.57 -50.28 45.15
N TRP A 488 -15.00 -50.84 46.29
CA TRP A 488 -16.39 -50.73 46.77
C TRP A 488 -16.64 -49.56 47.72
N ARG A 489 -15.61 -48.76 48.04
CA ARG A 489 -15.71 -47.63 48.96
C ARG A 489 -16.38 -46.38 48.35
N ASP A 490 -16.36 -46.27 47.02
CA ASP A 490 -16.99 -45.17 46.25
C ASP A 490 -18.35 -45.56 45.63
N ALA A 491 -18.91 -46.71 46.01
CA ALA A 491 -20.22 -47.20 45.55
C ALA A 491 -21.31 -47.13 46.65
N GLY A 492 -21.23 -46.10 47.50
CA GLY A 492 -22.23 -45.75 48.52
C GLY A 492 -22.95 -44.45 48.19
#